data_AF-A0A5C7AUV6-F1
#
_entry.id   AF-A0A5C7AUV6-F1
#
_cell.length_a   1.000
_cell.length_b   1.000
_cell.length_c   1.000
_cell.angle_alpha   90.00
_cell.angle_beta   90.00
_cell.angle_gamma   90.00
#
_symmetry.space_group_name_H-M   'P 1'
#
loop_
_entity.id
_entity.type
_entity.pdbx_description
1 polymer ?
#
loop_
_entity_poly.entity_id
_entity_poly.type
_entity_poly.pdbx_seq_one_letter_code
_entity_poly.pdbx_strand_id
1 'polypeptide(L)'
;MALTDRFLKAKHWQLFLLTFGAPLIFQFIFMGKMISSIGTGTAPDPSTLFIFFKVYPLLMIPIGLVFFGWFWSVAIGLQSKIPENVKMKVKKFKLLFFILLVYLLIINVLLWVLTNGLMTGTIEPNNDQAGFAFAIIVPLHLFSIFCIFYSLYFVAKTFKTVELQREVSFADFAGEFFMIWFYPIGIWMVQPKINKMIEK
;
A
#
# COMPACT_ATOMS: atom_id res chain seq x y z
N MET A 1 -0.41 24.72 1.88
CA MET A 1 0.57 23.62 1.86
C MET A 1 -0.08 22.43 1.17
N ALA A 2 0.46 21.96 0.06
CA ALA A 2 -0.12 20.83 -0.66
C ALA A 2 -0.01 19.57 0.19
N LEU A 3 -0.94 18.61 0.01
CA LEU A 3 -0.90 17.33 0.71
C LEU A 3 0.44 16.61 0.49
N THR A 4 1.02 16.77 -0.70
CA THR A 4 2.34 16.25 -1.07
C THR A 4 3.45 16.77 -0.16
N ASP A 5 3.43 18.06 0.20
CA ASP A 5 4.48 18.67 1.02
C ASP A 5 4.49 18.07 2.43
N ARG A 6 3.32 17.70 2.96
CA ARG A 6 3.21 17.08 4.29
C ARG A 6 3.91 15.74 4.34
N PHE A 7 3.68 14.88 3.34
CA PHE A 7 4.36 13.57 3.24
C PHE A 7 5.85 13.71 2.98
N LEU A 8 6.25 14.65 2.11
CA LEU A 8 7.66 14.87 1.77
C LEU A 8 8.48 15.42 2.95
N LYS A 9 7.84 16.12 3.89
CA LYS A 9 8.45 16.63 5.14
C LYS A 9 8.27 15.70 6.34
N ALA A 10 7.46 14.65 6.22
CA ALA A 10 7.23 13.71 7.32
C ALA A 10 8.53 13.00 7.69
N LYS A 11 8.72 12.71 8.97
CA LYS A 11 9.84 11.89 9.42
C LYS A 11 9.54 10.42 9.09
N HIS A 12 10.59 9.66 8.72
CA HIS A 12 10.47 8.23 8.40
C HIS A 12 9.71 7.43 9.47
N TRP A 13 9.94 7.71 10.76
CA TRP A 13 9.25 7.03 11.85
C TRP A 13 7.75 7.35 11.92
N GLN A 14 7.30 8.54 11.51
CA GLN A 14 5.87 8.89 11.48
C GLN A 14 5.13 8.04 10.45
N LEU A 15 5.72 7.91 9.25
CA LEU A 15 5.18 7.07 8.19
C LEU A 15 5.18 5.60 8.62
N PHE A 16 6.32 5.12 9.14
CA PHE A 16 6.48 3.74 9.61
C PHE A 16 5.48 3.36 10.71
N LEU A 17 5.30 4.21 11.74
CA LEU A 17 4.35 3.92 12.82
C LEU A 17 2.92 3.84 12.31
N LEU A 18 2.51 4.72 11.40
CA LEU A 18 1.16 4.72 10.85
C LEU A 18 0.88 3.53 9.93
N THR A 19 1.86 3.11 9.12
CA THR A 19 1.65 2.04 8.14
C THR A 19 1.98 0.65 8.66
N PHE A 20 2.88 0.54 9.64
CA PHE A 20 3.42 -0.74 10.09
C PHE A 20 3.39 -0.90 11.61
N GLY A 21 3.76 0.14 12.37
CA GLY A 21 3.75 0.09 13.84
C GLY A 21 2.38 -0.20 14.44
N ALA A 22 1.35 0.60 14.08
CA ALA A 22 0.00 0.42 14.59
C ALA A 22 -0.63 -0.95 14.20
N PRO A 23 -0.52 -1.41 12.95
CA PRO A 23 -0.96 -2.77 12.56
C PRO A 23 -0.25 -3.87 13.33
N LEU A 24 1.06 -3.76 13.51
CA LEU A 24 1.86 -4.76 14.19
C LEU A 24 1.46 -4.88 15.66
N ILE A 25 1.26 -3.74 16.35
CA ILE A 25 0.77 -3.72 17.74
C ILE A 25 -0.62 -4.36 17.82
N PHE A 26 -1.54 -3.98 16.93
CA PHE A 26 -2.88 -4.58 16.87
C PHE A 26 -2.82 -6.10 16.65
N GLN A 27 -1.98 -6.55 15.71
CA GLN A 27 -1.78 -7.96 15.41
C GLN A 27 -1.18 -8.73 16.59
N PHE A 28 -0.20 -8.16 17.30
CA PHE A 28 0.37 -8.81 18.49
C PHE A 28 -0.61 -8.91 19.65
N ILE A 29 -1.44 -7.89 19.87
CA ILE A 29 -2.50 -7.95 20.88
C ILE A 29 -3.48 -9.07 20.55
N PHE A 30 -3.90 -9.16 19.28
CA PHE A 30 -4.82 -10.22 18.83
C PHE A 30 -4.18 -11.61 18.97
N MET A 31 -2.95 -11.78 18.49
CA MET A 31 -2.21 -13.05 18.58
C MET A 31 -1.99 -13.49 20.03
N GLY A 32 -1.67 -12.55 20.93
CA GLY A 32 -1.52 -12.83 22.36
C GLY A 32 -2.81 -13.37 22.98
N LYS A 33 -3.97 -12.81 22.63
CA LYS A 33 -5.28 -13.32 23.08
C LYS A 33 -5.55 -14.74 22.55
N MET A 34 -5.26 -15.00 21.27
CA MET A 34 -5.45 -16.32 20.67
C MET A 34 -4.53 -17.39 21.28
N ILE A 35 -3.26 -17.07 21.50
CA ILE A 35 -2.30 -17.98 22.15
C ILE A 35 -2.72 -18.26 23.60
N SER A 36 -3.17 -17.24 24.33
CA SER A 36 -3.66 -17.42 25.70
C SER A 36 -4.83 -18.41 25.75
N SER A 37 -5.79 -18.33 24.83
CA SER A 37 -6.91 -19.28 24.78
C SER A 37 -6.48 -20.73 24.51
N ILE A 38 -5.44 -20.91 23.68
CA ILE A 38 -4.86 -22.24 23.42
C ILE A 38 -4.17 -22.76 24.68
N GLY A 39 -3.39 -21.91 25.36
CA GLY A 39 -2.67 -22.29 26.59
C GLY A 39 -3.58 -22.67 27.75
N THR A 40 -4.79 -22.10 27.83
CA THR A 40 -5.80 -22.45 28.84
C THR A 40 -6.73 -23.59 28.43
N GLY A 41 -6.59 -24.13 27.21
CA GLY A 41 -7.50 -25.16 26.68
C GLY A 41 -8.94 -24.69 26.48
N THR A 42 -9.18 -23.38 26.50
CA THR A 42 -10.50 -22.78 26.33
C THR A 42 -10.69 -22.35 24.89
N ALA A 43 -11.88 -22.52 24.33
CA ALA A 43 -12.19 -21.96 23.02
C ALA A 43 -11.95 -20.43 23.02
N PRO A 44 -11.39 -19.85 21.94
CA PRO A 44 -11.23 -18.41 21.83
C PRO A 44 -12.60 -17.73 21.97
N ASP A 45 -12.67 -16.67 22.79
CA ASP A 45 -13.91 -15.89 22.93
C ASP A 45 -14.36 -15.38 21.55
N PRO A 46 -15.57 -15.74 21.08
CA PRO A 46 -16.10 -15.28 19.79
C PRO A 46 -16.11 -13.76 19.64
N SER A 47 -16.22 -13.03 20.76
CA SER A 47 -16.17 -11.56 20.76
C SER A 47 -14.81 -11.03 20.28
N THR A 48 -13.72 -11.75 20.56
CA THR A 48 -12.36 -11.37 20.13
C THR A 48 -12.19 -11.47 18.62
N LEU A 49 -12.73 -12.52 18.01
CA LEU A 49 -12.76 -12.66 16.55
C LEU A 49 -13.63 -11.58 15.91
N PHE A 50 -14.80 -11.29 16.48
CA PHE A 50 -15.69 -10.25 15.96
C PHE A 50 -15.06 -8.85 16.01
N ILE A 51 -14.39 -8.50 17.10
CA ILE A 51 -13.63 -7.24 17.23
C ILE A 51 -12.54 -7.17 16.16
N PHE A 52 -11.82 -8.28 15.92
CA PHE A 52 -10.78 -8.31 14.89
C PHE A 52 -11.34 -8.01 13.50
N PHE A 53 -12.39 -8.73 13.07
CA PHE A 53 -13.00 -8.52 11.75
C PHE A 53 -13.61 -7.13 11.58
N LYS A 54 -14.08 -6.50 12.66
CA LYS A 54 -14.62 -5.14 12.61
C LYS A 54 -13.53 -4.07 12.55
N VAL A 55 -12.49 -4.20 13.37
CA VAL A 55 -11.43 -3.18 13.51
C VAL A 55 -10.42 -3.27 12.37
N TYR A 56 -10.14 -4.46 11.86
CA TYR A 56 -9.11 -4.66 10.84
C TYR A 56 -9.35 -3.86 9.54
N PRO A 57 -10.54 -3.88 8.91
CA PRO A 57 -10.81 -3.06 7.72
C PRO A 57 -10.72 -1.55 8.01
N LEU A 58 -11.19 -1.11 9.18
CA LEU A 58 -11.13 0.28 9.60
C LEU A 58 -9.68 0.76 9.77
N LEU A 59 -8.79 -0.12 10.23
CA LEU A 59 -7.37 0.14 10.38
C LEU A 59 -6.64 0.12 9.02
N MET A 60 -7.09 -0.68 8.05
CA MET A 60 -6.50 -0.74 6.69
C MET A 60 -6.71 0.52 5.86
N ILE A 61 -7.83 1.23 6.02
CA ILE A 61 -8.11 2.47 5.28
C ILE A 61 -7.03 3.55 5.51
N PRO A 62 -6.74 4.01 6.75
CA PRO A 62 -5.72 5.02 6.98
C PRO A 62 -4.32 4.56 6.58
N ILE A 63 -4.00 3.27 6.73
CA ILE A 63 -2.73 2.71 6.26
C ILE A 63 -2.59 2.85 4.75
N GLY A 64 -3.62 2.44 4.01
CA GLY A 64 -3.66 2.57 2.55
C GLY A 64 -3.50 4.02 2.12
N LEU A 65 -4.19 4.95 2.79
CA LEU A 65 -4.08 6.38 2.51
C LEU A 65 -2.67 6.92 2.76
N VAL A 66 -2.01 6.52 3.85
CA VAL A 66 -0.64 6.93 4.15
C VAL A 66 0.34 6.31 3.14
N PHE A 67 0.20 5.02 2.84
CA PHE A 67 1.05 4.29 1.91
C PHE A 67 0.96 4.88 0.49
N PHE A 68 -0.25 4.93 -0.09
CA PHE A 68 -0.47 5.47 -1.43
C PHE A 68 -0.29 6.99 -1.48
N GLY A 69 -0.62 7.70 -0.41
CA GLY A 69 -0.36 9.13 -0.26
C GLY A 69 1.14 9.43 -0.31
N TRP A 70 1.97 8.60 0.33
CA TRP A 70 3.42 8.71 0.24
C TRP A 70 3.92 8.43 -1.19
N PHE A 71 3.46 7.35 -1.85
CA PHE A 71 3.82 7.06 -3.25
C PHE A 71 3.52 8.24 -4.17
N TRP A 72 2.30 8.77 -4.08
CA TRP A 72 1.88 9.94 -4.84
C TRP A 72 2.75 11.15 -4.55
N SER A 73 3.08 11.38 -3.29
CA SER A 73 3.88 12.53 -2.86
C SER A 73 5.30 12.49 -3.39
N VAL A 74 5.94 11.32 -3.40
CA VAL A 74 7.25 11.15 -4.01
C VAL A 74 7.16 11.28 -5.53
N ALA A 75 6.20 10.60 -6.17
CA ALA A 75 6.07 10.60 -7.63
C ALA A 75 5.69 11.97 -8.21
N ILE A 76 4.81 12.72 -7.56
CA ILE A 76 4.27 14.00 -8.07
C ILE A 76 4.91 15.20 -7.38
N GLY A 77 5.09 15.15 -6.06
CA GLY A 77 5.61 16.27 -5.30
C GLY A 77 7.08 16.57 -5.58
N LEU A 78 7.86 15.58 -6.04
CA LEU A 78 9.25 15.80 -6.45
C LEU A 78 9.41 16.25 -7.91
N GLN A 79 8.33 16.33 -8.71
CA GLN A 79 8.45 16.66 -10.13
C GLN A 79 9.07 18.04 -10.37
N SER A 80 8.86 19.01 -9.47
CA SER A 80 9.47 20.35 -9.56
C SER A 80 10.98 20.37 -9.29
N LYS A 81 11.55 19.28 -8.76
CA LYS A 81 12.99 19.12 -8.48
C LYS A 81 13.71 18.24 -9.50
N ILE A 82 13.00 17.81 -10.54
CA ILE A 82 13.57 17.05 -11.65
C ILE A 82 14.27 18.04 -12.60
N PRO A 83 15.50 17.76 -13.05
CA PRO A 83 16.21 18.64 -13.96
C PRO A 83 15.47 18.75 -15.31
N GLU A 84 15.48 19.95 -15.91
CA GLU A 84 14.66 20.30 -17.07
C GLU A 84 14.91 19.42 -18.31
N ASN A 85 16.10 18.85 -18.41
CA ASN A 85 16.50 17.95 -19.50
C ASN A 85 15.90 16.53 -19.37
N VAL A 86 15.26 16.18 -18.25
CA VAL A 86 14.71 14.84 -18.00
C VAL A 86 13.19 14.83 -18.12
N LYS A 87 12.67 14.07 -19.09
CA LYS A 87 11.21 13.93 -19.31
C LYS A 87 10.64 12.71 -18.60
N MET A 88 9.77 12.95 -17.62
CA MET A 88 9.09 11.88 -16.88
C MET A 88 7.71 11.52 -17.47
N LYS A 89 7.38 10.23 -17.47
CA LYS A 89 6.10 9.68 -17.96
C LYS A 89 4.95 9.85 -16.93
N VAL A 90 4.77 11.05 -16.39
CA VAL A 90 3.81 11.36 -15.31
C VAL A 90 2.37 10.95 -15.65
N LYS A 91 1.92 11.16 -16.89
CA LYS A 91 0.56 10.77 -17.33
C LYS A 91 0.33 9.26 -17.20
N LYS A 92 1.31 8.45 -17.59
CA LYS A 92 1.25 6.98 -17.48
C LYS A 92 1.24 6.54 -16.01
N PHE A 93 2.04 7.18 -15.16
CA PHE A 93 1.99 6.95 -13.71
C PHE A 93 0.61 7.24 -13.14
N LYS A 94 0.06 8.44 -13.38
CA LYS A 94 -1.27 8.81 -12.85
C LYS A 94 -2.33 7.80 -13.28
N LEU A 95 -2.36 7.43 -14.56
CA LEU A 95 -3.33 6.46 -15.08
C LEU A 95 -3.23 5.10 -14.37
N LEU A 96 -2.04 4.49 -14.34
CA LEU A 96 -1.85 3.16 -13.72
C LEU A 96 -2.04 3.20 -12.19
N PHE A 97 -1.66 4.29 -11.55
CA PHE A 97 -1.87 4.49 -10.12
C PHE A 97 -3.36 4.58 -9.77
N PHE A 98 -4.16 5.34 -10.52
CA PHE A 98 -5.60 5.41 -10.28
C PHE A 98 -6.33 4.13 -10.65
N ILE A 99 -5.92 3.43 -11.71
CA ILE A 99 -6.42 2.09 -12.03
C ILE A 99 -6.20 1.15 -10.84
N LEU A 100 -5.00 1.17 -10.24
CA LEU A 100 -4.69 0.39 -9.04
C LEU A 100 -5.62 0.75 -7.88
N LEU A 101 -5.81 2.04 -7.58
CA LEU A 101 -6.68 2.48 -6.47
C LEU A 101 -8.15 2.07 -6.69
N VAL A 102 -8.65 2.22 -7.91
CA VAL A 102 -10.02 1.82 -8.27
C VAL A 102 -10.16 0.31 -8.13
N TYR A 103 -9.20 -0.48 -8.63
CA TYR A 103 -9.19 -1.92 -8.46
C TYR A 103 -9.21 -2.33 -6.98
N LEU A 104 -8.37 -1.71 -6.14
CA LEU A 104 -8.33 -1.98 -4.70
C LEU A 104 -9.66 -1.65 -4.03
N LEU A 105 -10.34 -0.58 -4.43
CA LEU A 105 -11.66 -0.25 -3.90
C LEU A 105 -12.69 -1.31 -4.32
N ILE A 106 -12.73 -1.65 -5.61
CA ILE A 106 -13.68 -2.62 -6.16
C ILE A 106 -13.52 -3.98 -5.49
N ILE A 107 -12.29 -4.49 -5.35
CA ILE A 107 -12.06 -5.81 -4.75
C ILE A 107 -12.44 -5.84 -3.27
N ASN A 108 -12.22 -4.75 -2.52
CA ASN A 108 -12.64 -4.66 -1.12
C ASN A 108 -14.17 -4.65 -0.99
N VAL A 109 -14.87 -3.87 -1.82
CA VAL A 109 -16.34 -3.86 -1.84
C VAL A 109 -16.88 -5.22 -2.26
N LEU A 110 -16.34 -5.83 -3.30
CA LEU A 110 -16.74 -7.16 -3.78
C LEU A 110 -16.56 -8.22 -2.69
N LEU A 111 -15.40 -8.25 -2.04
CA LEU A 111 -15.12 -9.19 -0.95
C LEU A 111 -16.07 -8.98 0.23
N TRP A 112 -16.36 -7.72 0.58
CA TRP A 112 -17.33 -7.40 1.62
C TRP A 112 -18.75 -7.88 1.24
N VAL A 113 -19.22 -7.67 0.01
CA VAL A 113 -20.54 -8.17 -0.44
C VAL A 113 -20.60 -9.69 -0.39
N LEU A 114 -19.58 -10.38 -0.92
CA LEU A 114 -19.53 -11.84 -0.96
C LEU A 114 -19.52 -12.44 0.45
N THR A 115 -18.67 -11.92 1.34
CA THR A 115 -18.56 -12.43 2.72
C THR A 115 -19.82 -12.16 3.52
N ASN A 116 -20.43 -10.97 3.42
CA ASN A 116 -21.71 -10.71 4.10
C ASN A 116 -22.82 -11.61 3.55
N GLY A 117 -22.92 -11.76 2.23
CA GLY A 117 -23.97 -12.59 1.62
C GLY A 117 -23.87 -14.06 2.00
N LEU A 118 -22.65 -14.60 2.13
CA LEU A 118 -22.41 -15.95 2.67
C LEU A 118 -22.82 -16.04 4.15
N MET A 119 -22.50 -15.03 4.96
CA MET A 119 -22.84 -15.00 6.39
C MET A 119 -24.35 -14.87 6.64
N THR A 120 -25.08 -14.15 5.78
CA THR A 120 -26.54 -13.97 5.88
C THR A 120 -27.34 -15.06 5.16
N GLY A 121 -26.66 -16.02 4.51
CA GLY A 121 -27.32 -17.08 3.73
C GLY A 121 -28.02 -16.58 2.47
N THR A 122 -27.73 -15.35 2.01
CA THR A 122 -28.33 -14.78 0.79
C THR A 122 -27.56 -15.16 -0.48
N ILE A 123 -26.33 -15.66 -0.32
CA ILE A 123 -25.52 -16.22 -1.40
C ILE A 123 -25.23 -17.67 -1.03
N GLU A 124 -25.69 -18.62 -1.84
CA GLU A 124 -25.33 -20.02 -1.69
C GLU A 124 -24.02 -20.32 -2.45
N PRO A 125 -23.09 -21.11 -1.88
CA PRO A 125 -21.88 -21.49 -2.57
C PRO A 125 -22.20 -22.33 -3.81
N ASN A 126 -21.94 -21.80 -5.00
CA ASN A 126 -22.06 -22.53 -6.26
C ASN A 126 -20.71 -22.52 -7.00
N ASN A 127 -20.24 -23.72 -7.39
CA ASN A 127 -18.99 -23.93 -8.11
C ASN A 127 -18.93 -23.17 -9.44
N ASP A 128 -20.05 -23.02 -10.15
CA ASP A 128 -20.10 -22.33 -11.44
C ASP A 128 -19.89 -20.82 -11.28
N GLN A 129 -20.51 -20.22 -10.27
CA GLN A 129 -20.34 -18.80 -9.94
C GLN A 129 -18.93 -18.50 -9.43
N ALA A 130 -18.37 -19.40 -8.62
CA ALA A 130 -16.99 -19.31 -8.15
C ALA A 130 -15.99 -19.38 -9.31
N GLY A 131 -16.20 -20.29 -10.27
CA GLY A 131 -15.36 -20.43 -11.46
C GLY A 131 -15.37 -19.16 -12.33
N PHE A 132 -16.55 -18.59 -12.58
CA PHE A 132 -16.68 -17.34 -13.35
C PHE A 132 -16.02 -16.15 -12.64
N ALA A 133 -16.24 -16.00 -11.33
CA ALA A 133 -15.60 -14.96 -10.54
C ALA A 133 -14.07 -15.08 -10.60
N PHE A 134 -13.54 -16.30 -10.48
CA PHE A 134 -12.10 -16.55 -10.56
C PHE A 134 -11.51 -16.16 -11.92
N ALA A 135 -12.18 -16.53 -13.02
CA ALA A 135 -11.74 -16.21 -14.38
C ALA A 135 -11.64 -14.70 -14.67
N ILE A 136 -12.41 -13.87 -13.97
CA ILE A 136 -12.37 -12.41 -14.10
C ILE A 136 -11.42 -11.77 -13.08
N ILE A 137 -11.50 -12.20 -11.82
CA ILE A 137 -10.73 -11.60 -10.72
C ILE A 137 -9.24 -11.83 -10.93
N VAL A 138 -8.82 -13.03 -11.37
CA VAL A 138 -7.39 -13.34 -11.51
C VAL A 138 -6.69 -12.45 -12.55
N PRO A 139 -7.17 -12.31 -13.80
CA PRO A 139 -6.57 -11.38 -14.76
C PRO A 139 -6.54 -9.93 -14.27
N LEU A 140 -7.63 -9.45 -13.65
CA LEU A 140 -7.67 -8.10 -13.07
C LEU A 140 -6.65 -7.93 -11.94
N HIS A 141 -6.48 -8.96 -11.10
CA HIS A 141 -5.49 -8.98 -10.03
C HIS A 141 -4.07 -8.93 -10.60
N LEU A 142 -3.75 -9.76 -11.59
CA LEU A 142 -2.43 -9.74 -12.26
C LEU A 142 -2.14 -8.38 -12.91
N PHE A 143 -3.14 -7.75 -13.50
CA PHE A 143 -2.99 -6.39 -14.03
C PHE A 143 -2.78 -5.35 -12.91
N SER A 144 -3.43 -5.50 -11.77
CA SER A 144 -3.19 -4.65 -10.60
C SER A 144 -1.76 -4.80 -10.06
N ILE A 145 -1.22 -6.03 -10.08
CA ILE A 145 0.18 -6.30 -9.74
C ILE A 145 1.08 -5.52 -10.70
N PHE A 146 0.85 -5.59 -12.00
CA PHE A 146 1.58 -4.76 -12.97
C PHE A 146 1.49 -3.25 -12.64
N CYS A 147 0.31 -2.75 -12.26
CA CYS A 147 0.12 -1.34 -11.92
C CYS A 147 0.92 -0.91 -10.67
N ILE A 148 0.96 -1.72 -9.60
CA ILE A 148 1.76 -1.40 -8.41
C ILE A 148 3.26 -1.50 -8.70
N PHE A 149 3.71 -2.49 -9.47
CA PHE A 149 5.12 -2.59 -9.87
C PHE A 149 5.55 -1.41 -10.74
N TYR A 150 4.70 -0.94 -11.66
CA TYR A 150 4.97 0.29 -12.41
C TYR A 150 5.02 1.52 -11.50
N SER A 151 4.13 1.60 -10.50
CA SER A 151 4.11 2.70 -9.53
C SER A 151 5.39 2.72 -8.68
N LEU A 152 5.83 1.57 -8.19
CA LEU A 152 7.13 1.38 -7.51
C LEU A 152 8.29 1.83 -8.38
N TYR A 153 8.33 1.37 -9.63
CA TYR A 153 9.33 1.76 -10.62
C TYR A 153 9.38 3.28 -10.80
N PHE A 154 8.21 3.90 -10.96
CA PHE A 154 8.12 5.34 -11.21
C PHE A 154 8.53 6.16 -9.98
N VAL A 155 8.15 5.73 -8.78
CA VAL A 155 8.54 6.37 -7.52
C VAL A 155 10.05 6.27 -7.31
N ALA A 156 10.64 5.08 -7.45
CA ALA A 156 12.08 4.87 -7.31
C ALA A 156 12.87 5.67 -8.35
N LYS A 157 12.43 5.65 -9.62
CA LYS A 157 13.02 6.48 -10.69
C LYS A 157 12.96 7.95 -10.35
N THR A 158 11.80 8.45 -9.93
CA THR A 158 11.61 9.87 -9.56
C THR A 158 12.54 10.26 -8.43
N PHE A 159 12.59 9.47 -7.36
CA PHE A 159 13.50 9.69 -6.25
C PHE A 159 14.96 9.77 -6.73
N LYS A 160 15.42 8.78 -7.51
CA LYS A 160 16.82 8.71 -7.94
C LYS A 160 17.20 9.80 -8.95
N THR A 161 16.29 10.17 -9.85
CA THR A 161 16.49 11.28 -10.76
C THR A 161 16.69 12.60 -10.01
N VAL A 162 15.93 12.83 -8.94
CA VAL A 162 16.12 14.02 -8.10
C VAL A 162 17.41 13.92 -7.27
N GLU A 163 17.77 12.73 -6.77
CA GLU A 163 19.01 12.55 -6.02
C GLU A 163 20.26 12.80 -6.88
N LEU A 164 20.26 12.29 -8.12
CA LEU A 164 21.43 12.36 -9.02
C LEU A 164 21.42 13.55 -10.00
N GLN A 165 20.30 14.29 -10.09
CA GLN A 165 20.13 15.42 -11.00
C GLN A 165 20.48 15.09 -12.47
N ARG A 166 20.19 13.86 -12.90
CA ARG A 166 20.35 13.40 -14.28
C ARG A 166 19.31 12.35 -14.66
N GLU A 167 19.22 12.02 -15.94
CA GLU A 167 18.46 10.84 -16.35
C GLU A 167 19.11 9.57 -15.79
N VAL A 168 18.27 8.65 -15.31
CA VAL A 168 18.67 7.40 -14.67
C VAL A 168 18.14 6.20 -15.43
N SER A 169 19.00 5.21 -15.58
CA SER A 169 18.67 3.86 -16.04
C SER A 169 18.12 3.01 -14.90
N PHE A 170 17.51 1.86 -15.18
CA PHE A 170 16.99 0.98 -14.11
C PHE A 170 18.09 0.51 -13.14
N ALA A 171 19.31 0.26 -13.64
CA ALA A 171 20.44 -0.13 -12.81
C ALA A 171 20.81 0.93 -11.76
N ASP A 172 20.62 2.22 -12.08
CA ASP A 172 20.90 3.32 -11.15
C ASP A 172 19.96 3.35 -9.93
N PHE A 173 18.75 2.80 -10.04
CA PHE A 173 17.73 2.86 -8.97
C PHE A 173 17.13 1.51 -8.58
N ALA A 174 17.71 0.39 -9.04
CA ALA A 174 17.21 -0.94 -8.72
C ALA A 174 17.20 -1.19 -7.20
N GLY A 175 18.24 -0.74 -6.49
CA GLY A 175 18.30 -0.83 -5.03
C GLY A 175 17.14 -0.13 -4.35
N GLU A 176 16.87 1.13 -4.73
CA GLU A 176 15.74 1.90 -4.21
C GLU A 176 14.38 1.29 -4.60
N PHE A 177 14.26 0.70 -5.79
CA PHE A 177 13.06 -0.02 -6.18
C PHE A 177 12.75 -1.17 -5.20
N PHE A 178 13.72 -2.04 -4.90
CA PHE A 178 13.53 -3.13 -3.96
C PHE A 178 13.34 -2.62 -2.54
N MET A 179 14.08 -1.61 -2.10
CA MET A 179 13.88 -0.99 -0.79
C MET A 179 12.46 -0.46 -0.62
N ILE A 180 11.92 0.26 -1.61
CA ILE A 180 10.55 0.80 -1.54
C ILE A 180 9.51 -0.33 -1.64
N TRP A 181 9.78 -1.39 -2.40
CA TRP A 181 8.92 -2.58 -2.42
C TRP A 181 8.86 -3.23 -1.03
N PHE A 182 9.99 -3.37 -0.34
CA PHE A 182 10.05 -3.72 1.08
C PHE A 182 9.82 -2.49 1.96
N TYR A 183 8.63 -1.90 1.86
CA TYR A 183 8.28 -0.58 2.38
C TYR A 183 8.79 -0.23 3.79
N PRO A 184 8.73 -1.13 4.81
CA PRO A 184 9.33 -0.84 6.11
C PRO A 184 10.80 -0.45 6.01
N ILE A 185 11.61 -1.17 5.25
CA ILE A 185 13.03 -0.86 5.04
C ILE A 185 13.18 0.39 4.18
N GLY A 186 12.39 0.48 3.10
CA GLY A 186 12.41 1.61 2.18
C GLY A 186 12.17 2.95 2.86
N ILE A 187 11.19 3.05 3.73
CA ILE A 187 10.89 4.31 4.43
C ILE A 187 12.05 4.78 5.30
N TRP A 188 12.73 3.88 6.01
CA TRP A 188 13.86 4.25 6.87
C TRP A 188 15.07 4.73 6.07
N MET A 189 15.30 4.20 4.87
CA MET A 189 16.45 4.55 4.05
C MET A 189 16.17 5.73 3.10
N VAL A 190 15.00 5.76 2.48
CA VAL A 190 14.64 6.71 1.40
C VAL A 190 14.09 8.01 1.97
N GLN A 191 13.22 7.96 2.99
CA GLN A 191 12.56 9.17 3.49
C GLN A 191 13.51 10.22 4.08
N PRO A 192 14.56 9.89 4.86
CA PRO A 192 15.51 10.88 5.34
C PRO A 192 16.25 11.59 4.21
N LYS A 193 16.53 10.88 3.11
CA LYS A 193 17.13 11.48 1.91
C LYS A 193 16.16 12.42 1.21
N ILE A 194 14.88 12.04 1.11
CA ILE A 194 13.81 12.92 0.62
C ILE A 194 13.76 14.21 1.44
N ASN A 195 13.74 14.13 2.78
CA ASN A 195 13.71 15.32 3.63
C ASN A 195 14.87 16.28 3.32
N LYS A 196 16.10 15.76 3.16
CA LYS A 196 17.28 16.56 2.77
C LYS A 196 17.15 17.21 1.39
N MET A 197 16.47 16.57 0.44
CA MET A 197 16.21 17.13 -0.89
C MET A 197 15.14 18.22 -0.88
N ILE A 198 14.26 18.24 0.13
CA ILE A 198 13.17 19.23 0.28
C ILE A 198 13.63 20.46 1.06
N GLU A 199 14.57 20.29 1.99
CA GLU A 199 15.17 21.41 2.76
C GLU A 199 16.15 22.25 1.93
N LYS A 200 16.70 21.67 0.85
CA LYS A 200 17.47 22.36 -0.18
C LYS A 200 16.56 22.96 -1.25
#